data_AF-A0A929VU07-F1
#
_entry.id   AF-A0A929VU07-F1
#
_cell.length_a   1.000
_cell.length_b   1.000
_cell.length_c   1.000
_cell.angle_alpha   90.00
_cell.angle_beta   90.00
_cell.angle_gamma   90.00
#
_symmetry.space_group_name_H-M   'P 1'
#
loop_
_entity.id
_entity.type
_entity.pdbx_description
1 polymer ?
#
loop_
_entity_poly.entity_id
_entity_poly.type
_entity_poly.pdbx_seq_one_letter_code
_entity_poly.pdbx_strand_id
1 'polypeptide(L)' 'MNIEQVRAYALALPGTTEDMPYGPDCVVFRIEGKIYLHISLEPSEPRCAVKLDPAVGAELR' A
#
# COMPACT_ATOMS: atom_id res chain seq x y z
N MET A 1 5.98 -0.74 11.51
CA MET A 1 5.39 0.33 10.65
C MET A 1 4.09 0.82 11.28
N ASN A 2 3.80 2.13 11.30
CA ASN A 2 2.50 2.65 11.76
C ASN A 2 1.56 2.79 10.55
N ILE A 3 0.44 2.07 10.56
CA ILE A 3 -0.49 2.00 9.42
C ILE A 3 -1.14 3.36 9.15
N GLU A 4 -1.59 4.07 10.17
CA GLU A 4 -2.26 5.36 10.02
C GLU A 4 -1.33 6.43 9.44
N GLN A 5 -0.05 6.41 9.79
CA GLN A 5 0.94 7.30 9.20
C GLN A 5 1.14 7.02 7.70
N VAL A 6 1.24 5.75 7.32
CA VAL A 6 1.37 5.36 5.90
C VAL A 6 0.10 5.70 5.12
N ARG A 7 -1.07 5.46 5.69
CA ARG A 7 -2.37 5.82 5.12
C ARG A 7 -2.48 7.33 4.90
N ALA A 8 -2.16 8.14 5.90
CA ALA A 8 -2.18 9.60 5.80
C ALA A 8 -1.21 10.10 4.72
N TYR A 9 -0.02 9.51 4.63
CA TYR A 9 0.95 9.84 3.59
C TYR A 9 0.45 9.46 2.18
N ALA A 10 -0.07 8.24 2.00
CA ALA A 10 -0.57 7.78 0.72
C ALA A 10 -1.73 8.65 0.22
N LEU A 11 -2.70 8.98 1.09
CA LEU A 11 -3.83 9.84 0.76
C LEU A 11 -3.44 11.30 0.47
N ALA A 12 -2.27 11.74 0.92
CA ALA A 12 -1.75 13.06 0.57
C ALA A 12 -1.19 13.12 -0.86
N LEU A 13 -0.91 11.98 -1.50
CA LEU A 13 -0.41 11.94 -2.87
C LEU A 13 -1.55 12.25 -3.87
N PRO A 14 -1.34 13.17 -4.83
CA PRO A 14 -2.38 13.59 -5.77
C PRO A 14 -3.02 12.42 -6.53
N GLY A 15 -4.35 12.40 -6.57
CA GLY A 15 -5.10 11.36 -7.29
C GLY A 15 -5.13 9.99 -6.60
N THR A 16 -4.63 9.89 -5.36
CA THR A 16 -4.73 8.65 -4.58
C THR A 16 -6.14 8.40 -4.09
N THR A 17 -6.60 7.16 -4.22
CA THR A 17 -7.81 6.66 -3.59
C THR A 17 -7.51 5.43 -2.75
N GLU A 18 -8.35 5.20 -1.74
CA GLU A 18 -8.33 4.03 -0.87
C GLU A 18 -9.43 3.05 -1.27
N ASP A 19 -9.14 1.75 -1.20
CA ASP A 19 -10.05 0.67 -1.57
C ASP A 19 -9.74 -0.63 -0.79
N MET A 20 -10.68 -1.57 -0.77
CA MET A 20 -10.56 -2.88 -0.12
C MET A 20 -11.07 -4.01 -1.04
N PRO A 21 -10.42 -4.25 -2.20
CA PRO A 21 -10.92 -5.18 -3.21
C PRO A 21 -10.82 -6.66 -2.81
N TYR A 22 -10.05 -6.95 -1.74
CA TYR A 22 -9.79 -8.31 -1.26
C TYR A 22 -10.51 -8.62 0.06
N GLY A 23 -11.40 -7.73 0.52
CA GLY A 23 -12.06 -7.84 1.82
C GLY A 23 -11.42 -6.95 2.90
N PRO A 24 -11.88 -7.06 4.15
CA PRO A 24 -11.57 -6.12 5.23
C PRO A 24 -10.14 -6.23 5.78
N ASP A 25 -9.41 -7.29 5.44
CA ASP A 25 -8.09 -7.58 6.03
C ASP A 25 -6.93 -6.92 5.27
N CYS A 26 -7.21 -6.24 4.16
CA CYS A 26 -6.22 -5.58 3.34
C CYS A 26 -6.77 -4.27 2.78
N VAL A 27 -6.05 -3.18 3.05
CA VAL A 27 -6.32 -1.88 2.42
C VAL A 27 -5.34 -1.67 1.27
N VAL A 28 -5.85 -1.19 0.13
CA VAL A 28 -5.03 -0.87 -1.04
C VAL A 28 -5.18 0.59 -1.41
N PHE A 29 -4.10 1.16 -1.94
CA PHE A 29 -4.08 2.52 -2.46
C PHE A 29 -3.87 2.48 -3.96
N ARG A 30 -4.69 3.26 -4.67
CA ARG A 30 -4.69 3.37 -6.13
C ARG A 30 -4.32 4.78 -6.54
N ILE A 31 -3.67 4.91 -7.69
CA ILE A 31 -3.52 6.18 -8.40
C ILE A 31 -4.08 5.98 -9.81
N GLU A 32 -5.01 6.85 -10.22
CA GLU A 32 -5.73 6.71 -11.50
C GLU A 32 -6.34 5.29 -11.70
N GLY A 33 -6.89 4.72 -10.62
CA GLY A 33 -7.50 3.37 -10.63
C GLY A 33 -6.51 2.20 -10.54
N LYS A 34 -5.20 2.42 -10.65
CA LYS A 34 -4.16 1.39 -10.60
C LYS A 34 -3.61 1.24 -9.18
N ILE A 35 -3.59 0.03 -8.64
CA ILE A 35 -3.03 -0.25 -7.30
C ILE A 35 -1.51 -0.06 -7.30
N TYR A 36 -0.97 0.61 -6.29
CA TYR A 36 0.47 0.79 -6.09
C TYR A 36 0.98 0.43 -4.68
N LEU A 37 0.09 0.37 -3.68
CA LEU A 37 0.42 0.02 -2.30
C LEU A 37 -0.67 -0.89 -1.72
N HIS A 38 -0.26 -1.96 -1.02
CA HIS A 38 -1.12 -2.83 -0.22
C HIS A 38 -0.63 -2.82 1.23
N ILE A 39 -1.53 -2.77 2.19
CA ILE A 39 -1.21 -2.91 3.61
C ILE A 39 -2.09 -4.01 4.19
N SER A 40 -1.47 -5.01 4.81
CA SER A 40 -2.18 -6.04 5.57
C SER A 40 -2.60 -5.47 6.93
N LEU A 41 -3.87 -5.62 7.27
CA LEU A 41 -4.46 -5.20 8.54
C LEU A 41 -4.53 -6.35 9.56
N GLU A 42 -4.02 -7.53 9.20
CA GLU A 42 -4.00 -8.70 10.09
C GLU A 42 -3.16 -8.43 11.35
N PRO A 43 -3.46 -9.11 12.49
CA PRO A 43 -2.79 -8.86 13.78
C PRO A 43 -1.30 -9.18 13.83
N SER A 44 -0.76 -9.80 12.78
CA SER A 44 0.67 -10.08 12.64
C SER A 44 1.49 -8.79 12.48
N GLU A 45 2.80 -8.91 12.38
CA GLU A 45 3.69 -7.76 12.18
C GLU A 45 3.24 -6.92 10.96
N PRO A 46 3.10 -5.58 11.12
CA PRO A 46 2.54 -4.72 10.07
C PRO A 46 3.43 -4.73 8.83
N ARG A 47 2.86 -5.20 7.72
CA ARG A 47 3.54 -5.40 6.43
C ARG A 47 2.81 -4.68 5.30
N CYS A 48 3.59 -4.21 4.33
CA CYS A 48 3.04 -3.65 3.10
C CYS A 48 3.77 -4.19 1.87
N ALA A 49 3.09 -4.12 0.73
CA ALA A 49 3.68 -4.38 -0.58
C ALA A 49 3.54 -3.14 -1.44
N VAL A 50 4.67 -2.65 -1.95
CA VAL A 50 4.75 -1.47 -2.82
C VAL A 50 5.17 -1.88 -4.22
N LYS A 51 4.65 -1.21 -5.24
CA LYS A 51 5.18 -1.33 -6.60
C LYS A 51 6.51 -0.61 -6.70
N LEU A 52 7.48 -1.27 -7.30
CA LEU A 52 8.82 -0.77 -7.55
C LEU A 52 9.23 -1.09 -8.99
N ASP A 53 10.23 -0.36 -9.48
CA ASP A 53 10.95 -0.78 -10.68
C ASP A 53 11.57 -2.17 -10.46
N PRO A 54 11.56 -3.09 -11.44
CA PRO A 54 12.12 -4.43 -11.29
C PRO A 54 13.57 -4.47 -10.84
N ALA A 55 14.43 -3.55 -11.32
CA ALA A 55 15.83 -3.51 -10.95
C ALA A 55 16.02 -3.09 -9.48
N VAL A 56 15.28 -2.06 -9.05
CA VAL A 56 15.26 -1.60 -7.64
C VAL A 56 14.73 -2.70 -6.73
N GLY A 57 13.66 -3.39 -7.15
CA GLY A 57 13.11 -4.52 -6.40
C GLY A 57 14.06 -5.71 -6.32
N ALA A 58 14.99 -5.89 -7.27
CA ALA A 58 16.00 -6.93 -7.18
C ALA A 58 17.11 -6.59 -6.18
N GLU A 59 17.47 -5.31 -6.06
CA GLU A 59 18.48 -4.83 -5.10
C GLU A 59 18.00 -4.88 -3.63
N LEU A 60 16.71 -4.66 -3.40
CA LEU A 60 16.11 -4.58 -2.06
C LEU A 60 15.65 -5.92 -1.47
N ARG A 61 15.93 -7.05 -2.14
CA ARG A 61 15.53 -8.41 -1.72
C ARG A 61 16.74 -9.20 -1.23
#